data_AF-G9X1Z3-F1
#
_entry.id   AF-G9X1Z3-F1
#
_cell.length_a   1.000
_cell.length_b   1.000
_cell.length_c   1.000
_cell.angle_alpha   90.00
_cell.angle_beta   90.00
_cell.angle_gamma   90.00
#
_symmetry.space_group_name_H-M   'P 1'
#
loop_
_entity.id
_entity.type
_entity.pdbx_description
1 polymer ?
#
loop_
_entity_poly.entity_id
_entity_poly.type
_entity_poly.pdbx_seq_one_letter_code
_entity_poly.pdbx_strand_id
1 'polypeptide(L)'
;MESIISIKKEKCFKILEKYLEETCKNKKKIKELIKHTERVLKICKKIINCFDINDKYTKKIIYRSAIFHDIGKFKYGEEHNKKAKEVLDKILKEKEESKYGDLEKIYLIIKYHRNEFEPDEDIAIPSAILRIADKIDKINKNKFDEFVDTYTSSMRKIKKNFKENNINDYEKLREACEIVKIQTIIKNI
;
A
#
# COMPACT_ATOMS: atom_id res chain seq x y z
N MET A 1 -0.85 3.49 24.20
CA MET A 1 -1.81 3.02 23.17
C MET A 1 -1.10 1.89 22.41
N GLU A 2 -1.82 0.84 22.02
CA GLU A 2 -1.27 -0.31 21.29
C GLU A 2 -0.63 0.13 19.96
N SER A 3 0.61 -0.27 19.68
CA SER A 3 1.25 0.04 18.38
C SER A 3 0.42 -0.53 17.23
N ILE A 4 0.34 0.18 16.10
CA ILE A 4 -0.46 -0.17 14.91
C ILE A 4 -0.23 -1.59 14.38
N ILE A 5 0.96 -2.17 14.56
CA ILE A 5 1.27 -3.58 14.17
C ILE A 5 0.66 -4.62 15.12
N SER A 6 0.27 -4.22 16.34
CA SER A 6 -0.40 -5.06 17.33
C SER A 6 -1.93 -5.04 17.17
N ILE A 7 -2.48 -3.98 16.58
CA ILE A 7 -3.91 -3.86 16.26
C ILE A 7 -4.31 -4.99 15.31
N LYS A 8 -5.39 -5.72 15.63
CA LYS A 8 -5.95 -6.76 14.75
C LYS A 8 -6.41 -6.16 13.41
N LYS A 9 -6.25 -6.92 12.31
CA LYS A 9 -6.60 -6.48 10.94
C LYS A 9 -8.05 -5.97 10.85
N GLU A 10 -8.98 -6.66 11.50
CA GLU A 10 -10.40 -6.32 11.55
C GLU A 10 -10.63 -4.97 12.26
N LYS A 11 -9.86 -4.69 13.32
CA LYS A 11 -9.90 -3.40 14.02
C LYS A 11 -9.33 -2.28 13.15
N CYS A 12 -8.29 -2.54 12.33
CA CYS A 12 -7.79 -1.56 11.36
C CYS A 12 -8.85 -1.18 10.31
N PHE A 13 -9.59 -2.15 9.76
CA PHE A 13 -10.68 -1.84 8.83
C PHE A 13 -11.80 -1.04 9.48
N LYS A 14 -12.18 -1.35 10.73
CA LYS A 14 -13.16 -0.54 11.48
C LYS A 14 -12.69 0.90 11.68
N ILE A 15 -11.39 1.09 11.98
CA ILE A 15 -10.78 2.43 12.11
C ILE A 15 -10.84 3.19 10.79
N LEU A 16 -10.47 2.53 9.67
CA LEU A 16 -10.55 3.11 8.34
C LEU A 16 -11.99 3.51 7.99
N GLU A 17 -12.94 2.57 8.12
CA GLU A 17 -14.35 2.79 7.78
C GLU A 17 -14.94 3.97 8.56
N LYS A 18 -14.71 4.02 9.88
CA LYS A 18 -15.15 5.13 10.73
C LYS A 18 -14.62 6.48 10.23
N TYR A 19 -13.33 6.57 9.90
CA TYR A 19 -12.76 7.82 9.40
C TYR A 19 -13.30 8.22 8.02
N LEU A 20 -13.52 7.24 7.14
CA LEU A 20 -14.11 7.51 5.83
C LEU A 20 -15.55 8.01 5.94
N GLU A 21 -16.34 7.49 6.89
CA GLU A 21 -17.69 7.96 7.19
C GLU A 21 -17.70 9.39 7.76
N GLU A 22 -16.71 9.74 8.58
CA GLU A 22 -16.52 11.11 9.09
C GLU A 22 -16.14 12.11 7.98
N THR A 23 -15.50 11.65 6.90
CA THR A 23 -14.95 12.51 5.84
C THR A 23 -15.74 12.46 4.52
N CYS A 24 -16.68 11.53 4.36
CA CYS A 24 -17.50 11.41 3.16
C CYS A 24 -18.94 11.01 3.49
N LYS A 25 -19.92 11.79 3.03
CA LYS A 25 -21.34 11.44 3.19
C LYS A 25 -21.83 10.37 2.20
N ASN A 26 -21.06 10.08 1.15
CA ASN A 26 -21.47 9.16 0.09
C ASN A 26 -21.08 7.71 0.45
N LYS A 27 -22.03 6.96 1.01
CA LYS A 27 -21.85 5.55 1.40
C LYS A 27 -21.42 4.64 0.24
N LYS A 28 -21.83 4.92 -1.00
CA LYS A 28 -21.41 4.13 -2.17
C LYS A 28 -19.91 4.30 -2.44
N LYS A 29 -19.41 5.54 -2.44
CA LYS A 29 -17.98 5.84 -2.59
C LYS A 29 -17.14 5.21 -1.48
N ILE A 30 -17.61 5.26 -0.22
CA ILE A 30 -16.93 4.59 0.90
C ILE A 30 -16.81 3.08 0.64
N LYS A 31 -17.93 2.42 0.31
CA LYS A 31 -17.94 0.98 0.01
C LYS A 31 -17.01 0.62 -1.16
N GLU A 32 -16.96 1.45 -2.20
CA GLU A 32 -16.05 1.25 -3.34
C GLU A 32 -14.59 1.35 -2.93
N LEU A 33 -14.24 2.32 -2.07
CA LEU A 33 -12.90 2.50 -1.55
C LEU A 33 -12.48 1.34 -0.63
N ILE A 34 -13.36 0.89 0.28
CA ILE A 34 -13.11 -0.29 1.11
C ILE A 34 -12.88 -1.54 0.26
N LYS A 35 -13.72 -1.79 -0.76
CA LYS A 35 -13.53 -2.92 -1.69
C LYS A 35 -12.19 -2.83 -2.44
N HIS A 36 -11.78 -1.63 -2.84
CA HIS A 36 -10.46 -1.41 -3.43
C HIS A 36 -9.34 -1.77 -2.45
N THR A 37 -9.39 -1.24 -1.22
CA THR A 37 -8.44 -1.57 -0.16
C THR A 37 -8.34 -3.08 0.11
N GLU A 38 -9.46 -3.79 0.15
CA GLU A 38 -9.48 -5.25 0.34
C GLU A 38 -8.79 -6.01 -0.80
N ARG A 39 -9.02 -5.58 -2.06
CA ARG A 39 -8.37 -6.19 -3.23
C ARG A 39 -6.88 -5.88 -3.25
N VAL A 40 -6.46 -4.64 -2.97
CA VAL A 40 -5.04 -4.27 -2.84
C VAL A 40 -4.36 -5.10 -1.76
N LEU A 41 -4.96 -5.23 -0.56
CA LEU A 41 -4.43 -6.07 0.51
C LEU A 41 -4.28 -7.54 0.06
N LYS A 42 -5.25 -8.06 -0.70
CA LYS A 42 -5.17 -9.42 -1.25
C LYS A 42 -4.03 -9.56 -2.27
N ILE A 43 -3.82 -8.57 -3.13
CA ILE A 43 -2.73 -8.56 -4.10
C ILE A 43 -1.38 -8.47 -3.37
N CYS A 44 -1.22 -7.60 -2.37
CA CYS A 44 -0.02 -7.53 -1.54
C CYS A 44 0.33 -8.90 -0.95
N LYS A 45 -0.65 -9.63 -0.38
CA LYS A 45 -0.45 -10.97 0.18
C LYS A 45 0.06 -11.96 -0.86
N LYS A 46 -0.45 -11.91 -2.09
CA LYS A 46 0.03 -12.78 -3.17
C LYS A 46 1.48 -12.45 -3.55
N ILE A 47 1.81 -11.17 -3.71
CA ILE A 47 3.18 -10.74 -4.05
C ILE A 47 4.15 -11.14 -2.94
N ILE A 48 3.79 -10.91 -1.68
CA ILE A 48 4.56 -11.34 -0.49
C ILE A 48 4.88 -12.84 -0.54
N ASN A 49 3.89 -13.67 -0.91
CA ASN A 49 4.09 -15.11 -1.01
C ASN A 49 5.00 -15.48 -2.19
N CYS A 50 4.81 -14.88 -3.37
CA CYS A 50 5.66 -15.14 -4.53
C CYS A 50 7.10 -14.64 -4.34
N PHE A 51 7.28 -13.56 -3.59
CA PHE A 51 8.59 -13.00 -3.25
C PHE A 51 9.27 -13.73 -2.08
N ASP A 52 8.54 -14.59 -1.37
CA ASP A 52 9.02 -15.35 -0.21
C ASP A 52 9.47 -14.46 0.97
N ILE A 53 8.69 -13.44 1.31
CA ILE A 53 8.89 -12.74 2.60
C ILE A 53 8.41 -13.67 3.70
N ASN A 54 9.29 -14.08 4.60
CA ASN A 54 8.92 -14.91 5.75
C ASN A 54 8.77 -14.12 7.06
N ASP A 55 9.40 -12.95 7.15
CA ASP A 55 9.32 -12.08 8.31
C ASP A 55 7.87 -11.61 8.60
N LYS A 56 7.41 -11.92 9.82
CA LYS A 56 6.06 -11.60 10.30
C LYS A 56 5.87 -10.09 10.50
N TYR A 57 6.93 -9.37 10.88
CA TYR A 57 6.86 -7.93 11.11
C TYR A 57 6.65 -7.18 9.79
N THR A 58 7.48 -7.45 8.78
CA THR A 58 7.39 -6.87 7.43
C THR A 58 6.04 -7.14 6.80
N LYS A 59 5.52 -8.38 6.93
CA LYS A 59 4.15 -8.71 6.49
C LYS A 59 3.10 -7.79 7.12
N LYS A 60 3.18 -7.59 8.44
CA LYS A 60 2.24 -6.72 9.16
C LYS A 60 2.34 -5.27 8.70
N ILE A 61 3.55 -4.73 8.54
CA ILE A 61 3.79 -3.38 8.02
C ILE A 61 3.11 -3.21 6.66
N ILE A 62 3.37 -4.11 5.70
CA ILE A 62 2.74 -4.05 4.37
C ILE A 62 1.21 -4.13 4.47
N TYR A 63 0.68 -5.00 5.34
CA TYR A 63 -0.77 -5.12 5.50
C TYR A 63 -1.41 -3.84 6.07
N ARG A 64 -0.77 -3.18 7.04
CA ARG A 64 -1.28 -1.93 7.61
C ARG A 64 -1.18 -0.80 6.60
N SER A 65 -0.07 -0.69 5.88
CA SER A 65 0.07 0.29 4.80
C SER A 65 -0.98 0.07 3.71
N ALA A 66 -1.24 -1.17 3.29
CA ALA A 66 -2.29 -1.47 2.31
C ALA A 66 -3.69 -1.09 2.80
N ILE A 67 -4.00 -1.32 4.08
CA ILE A 67 -5.29 -0.92 4.65
C ILE A 67 -5.47 0.60 4.62
N PHE A 68 -4.42 1.35 4.98
CA PHE A 68 -4.53 2.80 5.16
C PHE A 68 -4.05 3.64 3.97
N HIS A 69 -3.59 3.05 2.86
CA HIS A 69 -2.93 3.81 1.78
C HIS A 69 -3.77 4.95 1.19
N ASP A 70 -5.08 4.75 1.12
CA ASP A 70 -6.06 5.69 0.58
C ASP A 70 -6.86 6.42 1.69
N ILE A 71 -6.41 6.36 2.95
CA ILE A 71 -7.16 6.91 4.10
C ILE A 71 -7.49 8.40 3.93
N GLY A 72 -6.60 9.17 3.30
CA GLY A 72 -6.80 10.60 3.05
C GLY A 72 -7.66 10.93 1.84
N LYS A 73 -8.15 9.95 1.06
CA LYS A 73 -8.66 10.17 -0.31
C LYS A 73 -9.83 11.14 -0.38
N PHE A 74 -10.79 11.06 0.54
CA PHE A 74 -11.96 11.93 0.52
C PHE A 74 -11.70 13.35 1.01
N LYS A 75 -10.76 13.54 1.95
CA LYS A 75 -10.46 14.86 2.51
C LYS A 75 -9.42 15.63 1.71
N TYR A 76 -8.42 14.94 1.14
CA TYR A 76 -7.25 15.57 0.53
C TYR A 76 -7.07 15.25 -0.96
N GLY A 77 -8.00 14.52 -1.58
CA GLY A 77 -8.01 14.30 -3.03
C GLY A 77 -6.74 13.63 -3.56
N GLU A 78 -6.01 14.30 -4.44
CA GLU A 78 -4.78 13.76 -5.05
C GLU A 78 -3.57 13.77 -4.10
N GLU A 79 -3.58 14.60 -3.05
CA GLU A 79 -2.49 14.72 -2.07
C GLU A 79 -2.64 13.77 -0.86
N HIS A 80 -3.62 12.85 -0.90
CA HIS A 80 -3.94 11.94 0.20
C HIS A 80 -2.73 11.13 0.71
N ASN A 81 -1.85 10.69 -0.18
CA ASN A 81 -0.67 9.90 0.19
C ASN A 81 0.33 10.73 1.02
N LYS A 82 0.48 12.03 0.73
CA LYS A 82 1.33 12.94 1.53
C LYS A 82 0.68 13.33 2.85
N LYS A 83 -0.65 13.27 2.93
CA LYS A 83 -1.44 13.60 4.12
C LYS A 83 -1.74 12.40 5.04
N ALA A 84 -1.27 11.20 4.67
CA ALA A 84 -1.48 10.00 5.47
C ALA A 84 -0.96 10.13 6.91
N LYS A 85 0.20 10.78 7.12
CA LYS A 85 0.76 11.05 8.45
C LYS A 85 -0.21 11.84 9.33
N GLU A 86 -0.62 13.02 8.87
CA GLU A 86 -1.54 13.92 9.58
C GLU A 86 -2.84 13.20 10.00
N VAL A 87 -3.36 12.35 9.10
CA VAL A 87 -4.58 11.58 9.35
C VAL A 87 -4.35 10.48 10.38
N LEU A 88 -3.30 9.68 10.20
CA LEU A 88 -3.01 8.54 11.06
C LEU A 88 -2.64 8.98 12.49
N ASP A 89 -1.84 10.05 12.63
CA ASP A 89 -1.50 10.63 13.93
C ASP A 89 -2.76 11.06 14.69
N LYS A 90 -3.71 11.70 14.00
CA LYS A 90 -4.98 12.15 14.59
C LYS A 90 -5.85 10.99 15.07
N ILE A 91 -5.92 9.91 14.30
CA ILE A 91 -6.84 8.79 14.57
C ILE A 91 -6.26 7.82 15.58
N LEU A 92 -4.96 7.55 15.52
CA LEU A 92 -4.31 6.51 16.30
C LEU A 92 -3.66 7.03 17.59
N LYS A 93 -3.46 8.35 17.74
CA LYS A 93 -2.93 9.00 18.96
C LYS A 93 -1.83 8.18 19.64
N GLU A 94 -0.89 7.66 18.86
CA GLU A 94 0.22 6.88 19.42
C GLU A 94 1.17 7.82 20.16
N LYS A 95 1.54 7.45 21.39
CA LYS A 95 2.69 8.04 22.09
C LYS A 95 3.91 7.24 21.61
N GLU A 96 4.53 7.63 20.50
CA GLU A 96 5.77 6.95 20.06
C GLU A 96 6.99 7.66 20.66
N GLU A 97 7.74 6.92 21.48
CA GLU A 97 8.99 7.35 22.14
C GLU A 97 10.25 6.98 21.35
N SER A 98 10.13 6.55 20.07
CA SER A 98 11.28 6.03 19.32
C SER A 98 11.54 6.76 18.00
N LYS A 99 12.80 6.71 17.56
CA LYS A 99 13.34 7.50 16.46
C LYS A 99 12.85 7.09 15.05
N TYR A 100 12.04 6.02 14.92
CA TYR A 100 11.20 5.68 13.76
C TYR A 100 10.18 4.64 14.21
N GLY A 101 9.03 5.07 14.72
CA GLY A 101 8.02 4.14 15.18
C GLY A 101 7.29 3.39 14.05
N ASP A 102 6.48 2.41 14.41
CA ASP A 102 5.74 1.55 13.47
C ASP A 102 4.83 2.39 12.56
N LEU A 103 4.24 3.44 13.14
CA LEU A 103 3.37 4.36 12.44
C LEU A 103 4.13 5.16 11.37
N GLU A 104 5.38 5.52 11.68
CA GLU A 104 6.24 6.27 10.78
C GLU A 104 6.57 5.49 9.51
N LYS A 105 6.99 4.23 9.66
CA LYS A 105 7.23 3.35 8.52
C LYS A 105 5.98 3.19 7.66
N ILE A 106 4.82 3.06 8.28
CA ILE A 106 3.55 2.89 7.55
C ILE A 106 3.22 4.12 6.71
N TYR A 107 3.31 5.33 7.25
CA TYR A 107 2.99 6.51 6.44
C TYR A 107 4.04 6.78 5.36
N LEU A 108 5.33 6.44 5.58
CA LEU A 108 6.37 6.56 4.55
C LEU A 108 6.12 5.60 3.39
N ILE A 109 5.75 4.35 3.68
CA ILE A 109 5.32 3.38 2.66
C ILE A 109 4.11 3.90 1.88
N ILE A 110 3.13 4.48 2.58
CA ILE A 110 1.98 5.13 1.93
C ILE A 110 2.42 6.32 1.08
N LYS A 111 3.35 7.17 1.54
CA LYS A 111 3.86 8.30 0.76
C LYS A 111 4.40 7.83 -0.59
N TYR A 112 5.22 6.77 -0.61
CA TYR A 112 5.92 6.27 -1.81
C TYR A 112 5.09 5.36 -2.73
N HIS A 113 3.85 5.03 -2.36
CA HIS A 113 2.97 4.26 -3.25
C HIS A 113 2.49 5.06 -4.50
N ARG A 114 2.69 6.39 -4.50
CA ARG A 114 2.39 7.30 -5.62
C ARG A 114 3.56 8.26 -5.88
N ASN A 115 3.57 8.82 -7.09
CA ASN A 115 4.51 9.86 -7.52
C ASN A 115 5.97 9.38 -7.50
N GLU A 116 6.86 10.04 -6.78
CA GLU A 116 8.26 9.64 -6.66
C GLU A 116 8.44 8.35 -5.85
N PHE A 117 9.57 7.68 -6.07
CA PHE A 117 9.89 6.42 -5.42
C PHE A 117 11.31 6.48 -4.89
N GLU A 118 11.44 7.06 -3.71
CA GLU A 118 12.71 7.24 -3.00
C GLU A 118 12.58 6.76 -1.54
N PRO A 119 12.13 5.51 -1.31
CA PRO A 119 12.12 4.93 0.02
C PRO A 119 13.54 4.63 0.53
N ASP A 120 13.70 4.68 1.85
CA ASP A 120 14.88 4.11 2.51
C ASP A 120 14.91 2.58 2.31
N GLU A 121 16.10 1.99 2.41
CA GLU A 121 16.34 0.57 2.11
C GLU A 121 15.40 -0.37 2.89
N ASP A 122 15.16 -0.09 4.17
CA ASP A 122 14.35 -0.93 5.05
C ASP A 122 12.85 -0.95 4.70
N ILE A 123 12.38 0.05 3.97
CA ILE A 123 10.99 0.16 3.49
C ILE A 123 10.86 0.12 1.97
N ALA A 124 11.95 -0.10 1.23
CA ALA A 124 11.94 -0.12 -0.23
C ALA A 124 11.09 -1.25 -0.81
N ILE A 125 11.30 -2.49 -0.36
CA ILE A 125 10.49 -3.65 -0.77
C ILE A 125 9.02 -3.48 -0.34
N PRO A 126 8.69 -3.16 0.93
CA PRO A 126 7.31 -2.86 1.34
C PRO A 126 6.61 -1.80 0.48
N SER A 127 7.31 -0.70 0.17
CA SER A 127 6.81 0.40 -0.66
C SER A 127 6.54 -0.06 -2.09
N ALA A 128 7.46 -0.84 -2.67
CA ALA A 128 7.32 -1.36 -4.02
C ALA A 128 6.13 -2.33 -4.14
N ILE A 129 5.96 -3.23 -3.16
CA ILE A 129 4.83 -4.17 -3.11
C ILE A 129 3.50 -3.43 -3.07
N LEU A 130 3.34 -2.45 -2.16
CA LEU A 130 2.10 -1.66 -2.07
C LEU A 130 1.84 -0.89 -3.39
N ARG A 131 2.87 -0.24 -3.92
CA ARG A 131 2.79 0.54 -5.16
C ARG A 131 2.28 -0.30 -6.32
N ILE A 132 2.85 -1.49 -6.51
CA ILE A 132 2.47 -2.37 -7.62
C ILE A 132 1.10 -3.02 -7.37
N ALA A 133 0.80 -3.42 -6.13
CA ALA A 133 -0.50 -3.98 -5.79
C ALA A 133 -1.66 -3.02 -6.11
N ASP A 134 -1.49 -1.73 -5.82
CA ASP A 134 -2.44 -0.68 -6.20
C ASP A 134 -2.62 -0.58 -7.73
N LYS A 135 -1.54 -0.73 -8.51
CA LYS A 135 -1.66 -0.70 -9.99
C LYS A 135 -2.37 -1.95 -10.52
N ILE A 136 -2.01 -3.14 -10.02
CA ILE A 136 -2.65 -4.40 -10.42
C ILE A 136 -4.17 -4.37 -10.15
N ASP A 137 -4.64 -3.67 -9.10
CA ASP A 137 -6.09 -3.59 -8.86
C ASP A 137 -6.88 -2.90 -9.99
N LYS A 138 -6.23 -2.09 -10.84
CA LYS A 138 -6.88 -1.51 -12.02
C LYS A 138 -7.42 -2.57 -12.99
N ILE A 139 -6.79 -3.75 -13.04
CA ILE A 139 -7.27 -4.90 -13.82
C ILE A 139 -8.64 -5.34 -13.32
N ASN A 140 -8.83 -5.48 -12.00
CA ASN A 140 -10.13 -5.85 -11.40
C ASN A 140 -11.22 -4.78 -11.60
N LYS A 141 -10.84 -3.60 -12.08
CA LYS A 141 -11.74 -2.48 -12.40
C LYS A 141 -11.92 -2.29 -13.91
N ASN A 142 -11.47 -3.24 -14.73
CA ASN A 142 -11.49 -3.18 -16.20
C ASN A 142 -10.83 -1.92 -16.79
N LYS A 143 -9.82 -1.38 -16.10
CA LYS A 143 -9.05 -0.19 -16.50
C LYS A 143 -7.70 -0.61 -17.09
N PHE A 144 -7.72 -1.37 -18.18
CA PHE A 144 -6.52 -1.98 -18.76
C PHE A 144 -5.52 -0.95 -19.32
N ASP A 145 -5.99 0.08 -20.02
CA ASP A 145 -5.10 1.11 -20.57
C ASP A 145 -4.37 1.87 -19.45
N GLU A 146 -5.12 2.34 -18.44
CA GLU A 146 -4.54 2.97 -17.25
C GLU A 146 -3.59 2.03 -16.49
N PHE A 147 -3.87 0.72 -16.51
CA PHE A 147 -3.02 -0.28 -15.88
C PHE A 147 -1.65 -0.36 -16.57
N VAL A 148 -1.61 -0.52 -17.90
CA VAL A 148 -0.37 -0.72 -18.66
C VAL A 148 0.59 0.45 -18.42
N ASP A 149 0.10 1.68 -18.51
CA ASP A 149 0.90 2.88 -18.33
C ASP A 149 1.42 3.01 -16.89
N THR A 150 0.52 2.88 -15.92
CA THR A 150 0.88 3.12 -14.51
C THR A 150 1.71 2.01 -13.90
N TYR A 151 1.54 0.76 -14.36
CA TYR A 151 2.37 -0.38 -13.96
C TYR A 151 3.79 -0.25 -14.51
N THR A 152 3.92 0.00 -15.81
CA THR A 152 5.23 0.13 -16.49
C THR A 152 6.03 1.30 -15.90
N SER A 153 5.38 2.45 -15.71
CA SER A 153 6.01 3.61 -15.08
C SER A 153 6.46 3.32 -13.64
N SER A 154 5.64 2.63 -12.85
CA SER A 154 6.00 2.25 -11.48
C SER A 154 7.18 1.28 -11.42
N MET A 155 7.21 0.26 -12.28
CA MET A 155 8.33 -0.68 -12.36
C MET A 155 9.64 0.01 -12.75
N ARG A 156 9.62 0.97 -13.69
CA ARG A 156 10.80 1.76 -14.05
C ARG A 156 11.34 2.57 -12.86
N LYS A 157 10.46 3.23 -12.09
CA LYS A 157 10.84 4.00 -10.91
C LYS A 157 11.46 3.11 -9.82
N ILE A 158 10.86 1.95 -9.56
CA ILE A 158 11.39 0.96 -8.61
C ILE A 158 12.76 0.46 -9.06
N LYS A 159 12.92 0.11 -10.35
CA LYS A 159 14.20 -0.33 -10.91
C LYS A 159 15.31 0.70 -10.73
N LYS A 160 15.00 1.98 -11.02
CA LYS A 160 15.94 3.09 -10.88
C LYS A 160 16.41 3.20 -9.43
N ASN A 161 15.48 3.30 -8.49
CA ASN A 161 15.79 3.41 -7.07
C ASN A 161 16.59 2.22 -6.54
N PHE A 162 16.21 0.99 -6.89
CA PHE A 162 16.93 -0.21 -6.44
C PHE A 162 18.36 -0.24 -6.98
N LYS A 163 18.56 0.18 -8.24
CA LYS A 163 19.90 0.31 -8.83
C LYS A 163 20.74 1.38 -8.13
N GLU A 164 20.18 2.56 -7.89
CA GLU A 164 20.89 3.69 -7.26
C GLU A 164 21.28 3.40 -5.80
N ASN A 165 20.50 2.58 -5.10
CA ASN A 165 20.72 2.23 -3.70
C ASN A 165 21.29 0.81 -3.50
N ASN A 166 21.77 0.15 -4.56
CA ASN A 166 22.35 -1.20 -4.51
C ASN A 166 21.43 -2.28 -3.87
N ILE A 167 20.11 -2.16 -4.04
CA ILE A 167 19.13 -3.13 -3.56
C ILE A 167 19.01 -4.26 -4.61
N ASN A 168 19.57 -5.42 -4.29
CA ASN A 168 19.72 -6.55 -5.24
C ASN A 168 18.43 -7.36 -5.49
N ASP A 169 17.31 -7.00 -4.84
CA ASP A 169 16.06 -7.76 -4.90
C ASP A 169 15.12 -7.38 -6.07
N TYR A 170 15.53 -6.48 -6.97
CA TYR A 170 14.64 -5.96 -8.02
C TYR A 170 14.09 -7.05 -8.93
N GLU A 171 14.94 -7.95 -9.45
CA GLU A 171 14.50 -8.98 -10.39
C GLU A 171 13.56 -10.00 -9.71
N LYS A 172 13.88 -10.42 -8.49
CA LYS A 172 13.01 -11.27 -7.67
C LYS A 172 11.64 -10.61 -7.41
N LEU A 173 11.64 -9.31 -7.10
CA LEU A 173 10.41 -8.54 -6.91
C LEU A 173 9.61 -8.42 -8.20
N ARG A 174 10.29 -8.15 -9.32
CA ARG A 174 9.66 -8.07 -10.65
C ARG A 174 8.96 -9.39 -10.98
N GLU A 175 9.67 -10.51 -10.84
CA GLU A 175 9.11 -11.85 -11.10
C GLU A 175 7.88 -12.14 -10.24
N ALA A 176 7.95 -11.88 -8.93
CA ALA A 176 6.80 -12.03 -8.04
C ALA A 176 5.60 -11.19 -8.46
N CYS A 177 5.83 -9.94 -8.87
CA CYS A 177 4.78 -9.05 -9.36
C CYS A 177 4.19 -9.53 -10.70
N GLU A 178 5.02 -10.00 -11.62
CA GLU A 178 4.60 -10.51 -12.94
C GLU A 178 3.72 -11.75 -12.81
N ILE A 179 4.09 -12.69 -11.92
CA ILE A 179 3.26 -13.87 -11.60
C ILE A 179 1.87 -13.42 -11.12
N VAL A 180 1.82 -12.48 -10.16
CA VAL A 180 0.55 -12.02 -9.59
C VAL A 180 -0.28 -11.23 -10.60
N LYS A 181 0.37 -10.44 -11.47
CA LYS A 181 -0.28 -9.75 -12.59
C LYS A 181 -0.97 -10.77 -13.51
N ILE A 182 -0.25 -11.78 -13.98
CA ILE A 182 -0.79 -12.82 -14.88
C ILE A 182 -1.95 -13.55 -14.23
N GLN A 183 -1.81 -13.97 -12.97
CA GLN A 183 -2.89 -14.60 -12.20
C GLN A 183 -4.13 -13.70 -12.07
N THR A 184 -3.94 -12.38 -12.02
CA THR A 184 -5.05 -11.42 -11.93
C THR A 184 -5.74 -11.26 -13.29
N ILE A 185 -4.99 -11.23 -14.39
CA ILE A 185 -5.54 -11.18 -15.74
C ILE A 185 -6.39 -12.44 -16.01
N ILE A 186 -5.85 -13.63 -15.78
CA ILE A 186 -6.53 -14.91 -16.04
C ILE A 186 -7.87 -15.00 -15.30
N LYS A 187 -7.97 -14.43 -14.09
CA LYS A 187 -9.21 -14.46 -13.31
C LYS A 187 -10.32 -13.56 -13.89
N ASN A 188 -9.96 -12.56 -14.69
CA ASN A 188 -10.89 -11.58 -15.26
C ASN A 188 -11.22 -11.84 -16.74
N ILE A 189 -10.67 -12.92 -17.33
CA ILE A 189 -11.06 -13.48 -18.63
C ILE A 189 -12.08 -14.59 -18.36
#